data_AF-A0A084GGE4-F1
#
_entry.id   AF-A0A084GGE4-F1
#
_cell.length_a   1.000
_cell.length_b   1.000
_cell.length_c   1.000
_cell.angle_alpha   90.00
_cell.angle_beta   90.00
_cell.angle_gamma   90.00
#
_symmetry.space_group_name_H-M   'P 1'
#
loop_
_entity.id
_entity.type
_entity.pdbx_description
1 polymer ?
#
loop_
_entity_poly.entity_id
_entity_poly.type
_entity_poly.pdbx_seq_one_letter_code
_entity_poly.pdbx_strand_id
1 'polypeptide(L)'
;MRFSSLHILAAGLLSGPGLVSAARHVRRGVVCYFEMPAASGDTCDSLASSWGISVDLFKNINPGVTCPNLEAGKSYCVIGEYTPDATSTSTSSQPQSTTSKTSTTTTKSSTTLSTTTSPSATPSIYPTMPGIAENCDRFYKIKSGDTCDAIAQSNSITLDQLRSWNTEINASCSNLWLDYYICTHVPGAVQPSTTSTAPTPSNSPTMPGIAENCDSFYKIKSGDTCDAIASSNGITVAQLRSWNTEINAGCSNLWLDYYICTHVPGAAQPSTTSSAPTPSNSPVLPGAVSNCNKWYKIVSGDTCEKIAAKNTITVDQFRSWNTQINTSCNNLWLDYYACVGVPGAATPMPDIVSNCSRFYLVVSGDSCDVIAQKNGITVANFKRWNPFINAACTNLWANALVCTNAP
;
A
#
# COMPACT_ATOMS: atom_id res chain seq x y z
N MET A 1 36.90 92.48 13.06
CA MET A 1 38.01 91.53 13.39
C MET A 1 38.12 90.63 12.15
N ARG A 2 39.18 90.62 11.31
CA ARG A 2 40.62 90.33 11.56
C ARG A 2 40.76 89.08 12.47
N PHE A 3 41.46 87.99 12.15
CA PHE A 3 42.59 87.71 11.24
C PHE A 3 42.32 86.37 10.49
N SER A 4 42.85 86.02 9.31
CA SER A 4 44.21 86.05 8.71
C SER A 4 45.17 84.95 9.22
N SER A 5 45.75 84.22 8.24
CA SER A 5 46.99 83.40 8.35
C SER A 5 46.87 82.06 9.11
N LEU A 6 47.72 81.04 8.92
CA LEU A 6 49.01 80.93 8.19
C LEU A 6 49.26 79.48 7.68
N HIS A 7 50.17 79.30 6.71
CA HIS A 7 50.75 78.00 6.32
C HIS A 7 51.72 77.44 7.38
N ILE A 8 52.07 76.14 7.32
CA ILE A 8 53.47 75.62 7.16
C ILE A 8 53.52 74.07 7.10
N LEU A 9 54.67 73.55 6.65
CA LEU A 9 54.94 72.21 6.11
C LEU A 9 55.16 71.08 7.14
N ALA A 10 54.91 69.85 6.65
CA ALA A 10 55.70 68.60 6.76
C ALA A 10 56.33 68.13 8.10
N ALA A 11 56.02 66.86 8.43
CA ALA A 11 57.03 65.80 8.59
C ALA A 11 56.34 64.41 8.47
N GLY A 12 56.99 63.42 7.87
CA GLY A 12 56.42 62.09 7.65
C GLY A 12 56.86 61.04 8.67
N LEU A 13 56.08 59.96 8.81
CA LEU A 13 56.48 58.71 9.45
C LEU A 13 55.92 57.54 8.63
N LEU A 14 56.74 56.52 8.37
CA LEU A 14 56.36 55.35 7.59
C LEU A 14 55.51 54.38 8.43
N SER A 15 54.51 53.77 7.78
CA SER A 15 54.01 52.42 8.11
C SER A 15 53.33 51.83 6.87
N GLY A 16 53.53 50.53 6.64
CA GLY A 16 53.18 49.85 5.39
C GLY A 16 51.67 49.57 5.19
N PRO A 17 51.30 48.79 4.16
CA PRO A 17 49.92 48.56 3.79
C PRO A 17 49.20 47.70 4.84
N GLY A 18 48.44 48.37 5.71
CA GLY A 18 47.48 47.72 6.59
C GLY A 18 46.31 47.14 5.80
N LEU A 19 46.51 45.95 5.23
CA LEU A 19 45.42 45.07 4.81
C LEU A 19 44.63 44.67 6.06
N VAL A 20 43.68 45.52 6.45
CA VAL A 20 42.62 45.13 7.37
C VAL A 20 41.81 44.07 6.64
N SER A 21 42.16 42.81 6.90
CA SER A 21 41.42 41.66 6.41
C SER A 21 40.06 41.67 7.09
N ALA A 22 39.10 42.35 6.45
CA ALA A 22 37.70 42.25 6.81
C ALA A 22 37.30 40.79 6.58
N ALA A 23 37.33 40.01 7.66
CA ALA A 23 36.84 38.64 7.68
C ALA A 23 35.39 38.69 7.22
N ARG A 24 35.16 38.34 5.95
CA ARG A 24 33.83 38.27 5.36
C ARG A 24 33.02 37.32 6.23
N HIS A 25 32.13 37.89 7.04
CA HIS A 25 31.08 37.11 7.67
C HIS A 25 30.29 36.50 6.52
N VAL A 26 30.45 35.19 6.33
CA VAL A 26 29.62 34.42 5.43
C VAL A 26 28.21 34.60 5.98
N ARG A 27 27.36 35.35 5.26
CA ARG A 27 25.96 35.46 5.66
C ARG A 27 25.38 34.05 5.62
N ARG A 28 24.73 33.59 6.69
CA ARG A 28 23.94 32.36 6.69
C ARG A 28 23.13 32.29 5.40
N GLY A 29 23.44 31.34 4.54
CA GLY A 29 22.58 30.95 3.45
C GLY A 29 21.48 30.07 4.03
N VAL A 30 20.24 30.53 3.95
CA VAL A 30 19.08 29.65 4.06
C VAL A 30 18.48 29.55 2.68
N VAL A 31 18.41 28.32 2.17
CA VAL A 31 17.66 27.99 0.97
C VAL A 31 16.37 27.37 1.46
N CYS A 32 15.30 28.14 1.46
CA CYS A 32 13.98 27.60 1.73
C CYS A 32 13.43 26.94 0.46
N TYR A 33 13.00 25.68 0.58
CA TYR A 33 12.32 24.94 -0.48
C TYR A 33 10.81 24.98 -0.31
N PHE A 34 10.31 25.09 0.93
CA PHE A 34 8.89 25.20 1.21
C PHE A 34 8.59 26.04 2.45
N GLU A 35 7.66 26.99 2.33
CA GLU A 35 7.19 27.87 3.39
C GLU A 35 5.68 27.75 3.62
N MET A 36 5.25 27.95 4.86
CA MET A 36 3.85 27.86 5.28
C MET A 36 3.43 29.11 6.08
N PRO A 37 2.28 29.74 5.76
CA PRO A 37 1.74 30.82 6.56
C PRO A 37 1.26 30.29 7.91
N ALA A 38 1.71 30.89 9.01
CA ALA A 38 1.22 30.53 10.35
C ALA A 38 -0.26 30.92 10.52
N ALA A 39 -1.05 30.05 11.12
CA ALA A 39 -2.42 30.36 11.51
C ALA A 39 -2.47 31.27 12.76
N SER A 40 -3.65 31.81 13.07
CA SER A 40 -3.83 32.59 14.29
C SER A 40 -3.70 31.69 15.52
N GLY A 41 -2.65 31.93 16.33
CA GLY A 41 -2.33 31.13 17.52
C GLY A 41 -1.29 30.04 17.30
N ASP A 42 -0.73 29.92 16.09
CA ASP A 42 0.36 28.98 15.83
C ASP A 42 1.64 29.33 16.59
N THR A 43 2.41 28.29 16.90
CA THR A 43 3.69 28.38 17.57
C THR A 43 4.78 27.72 16.75
N CYS A 44 6.05 28.05 17.02
CA CYS A 44 7.18 27.33 16.45
C CYS A 44 7.09 25.81 16.70
N ASP A 45 6.51 25.39 17.84
CA ASP A 45 6.40 23.97 18.20
C ASP A 45 5.27 23.26 17.45
N SER A 46 4.09 23.88 17.36
CA SER A 46 2.96 23.34 16.57
C SER A 46 3.30 23.24 15.09
N LEU A 47 3.91 24.28 14.52
CA LEU A 47 4.28 24.27 13.11
C LEU A 47 5.47 23.33 12.84
N ALA A 48 6.53 23.34 13.64
CA ALA A 48 7.66 22.42 13.45
C ALA A 48 7.23 20.95 13.58
N SER A 49 6.42 20.62 14.58
CA SER A 49 5.88 19.27 14.80
C SER A 49 4.95 18.82 13.67
N SER A 50 4.14 19.72 13.11
CA SER A 50 3.29 19.44 11.95
C SER A 50 4.08 19.09 10.68
N TRP A 51 5.37 19.45 10.63
CA TRP A 51 6.28 19.17 9.52
C TRP A 51 7.38 18.17 9.89
N GLY A 52 7.29 17.53 11.07
CA GLY A 52 8.23 16.50 11.52
C GLY A 52 9.65 17.00 11.79
N ILE A 53 9.85 18.31 11.94
CA ILE A 53 11.16 18.94 12.19
C ILE A 53 11.28 19.42 13.64
N SER A 54 12.51 19.53 14.14
CA SER A 54 12.73 20.10 15.47
C SER A 54 12.56 21.62 15.46
N VAL A 55 12.15 22.19 16.60
CA VAL A 55 12.04 23.65 16.78
C VAL A 55 13.39 24.36 16.53
N ASP A 56 14.52 23.68 16.77
CA ASP A 56 15.85 24.26 16.48
C ASP A 56 16.22 24.19 15.00
N LEU A 57 15.81 23.14 14.26
CA LEU A 57 15.90 23.15 12.80
C LEU A 57 15.01 24.25 12.21
N PHE A 58 13.76 24.35 12.68
CA PHE A 58 12.82 25.40 12.28
C PHE A 58 13.38 26.82 12.50
N LYS A 59 14.01 27.11 13.65
CA LYS A 59 14.72 28.38 13.88
C LYS A 59 15.90 28.60 12.93
N ASN A 60 16.65 27.55 12.60
CA ASN A 60 17.80 27.68 11.71
C ASN A 60 17.42 27.95 10.26
N ILE A 61 16.31 27.40 9.77
CA ILE A 61 15.73 27.70 8.45
C ILE A 61 14.79 28.92 8.46
N ASN A 62 14.59 29.59 9.60
CA ASN A 62 13.88 30.87 9.71
C ASN A 62 14.69 31.93 10.47
N PRO A 63 15.74 32.52 9.87
CA PRO A 63 16.58 33.51 10.53
C PRO A 63 15.75 34.71 11.00
N GLY A 64 15.70 34.93 12.32
CA GLY A 64 14.93 36.01 12.94
C GLY A 64 13.51 35.65 13.39
N VAL A 65 13.09 34.38 13.32
CA VAL A 65 11.84 33.95 13.98
C VAL A 65 11.96 34.10 15.51
N THR A 66 10.91 34.63 16.13
CA THR A 66 10.84 34.80 17.59
C THR A 66 9.86 33.78 18.17
N CYS A 67 10.37 32.68 18.72
CA CYS A 67 9.55 31.66 19.37
C CYS A 67 9.12 32.09 20.80
N PRO A 68 7.97 31.63 21.32
CA PRO A 68 7.11 30.58 20.77
C PRO A 68 6.15 31.05 19.68
N ASN A 69 5.70 32.31 19.67
CA ASN A 69 4.56 32.76 18.88
C ASN A 69 4.92 33.06 17.43
N LEU A 70 4.12 32.59 16.48
CA LEU A 70 4.25 32.96 15.07
C LEU A 70 3.30 34.12 14.71
N GLU A 71 3.72 34.96 13.77
CA GLU A 71 2.90 36.05 13.24
C GLU A 71 1.84 35.46 12.27
N ALA A 72 0.57 35.58 12.61
CA ALA A 72 -0.52 35.03 11.81
C ALA A 72 -0.50 35.61 10.37
N GLY A 73 -0.52 34.73 9.37
CA GLY A 73 -0.42 35.07 7.95
C GLY A 73 1.00 35.29 7.42
N LYS A 74 2.03 35.24 8.28
CA LYS A 74 3.43 35.28 7.84
C LYS A 74 3.92 33.90 7.46
N SER A 75 4.56 33.78 6.29
CA SER A 75 5.22 32.56 5.85
C SER A 75 6.45 32.24 6.70
N TYR A 76 6.59 30.96 7.06
CA TYR A 76 7.76 30.39 7.71
C TYR A 76 8.23 29.17 6.94
N CYS A 77 9.53 29.08 6.71
CA CYS A 77 10.16 27.92 6.09
C CYS A 77 9.96 26.66 6.96
N VAL A 78 9.48 25.58 6.34
CA VAL A 78 9.27 24.27 6.99
C VAL A 78 10.06 23.16 6.30
N ILE A 79 10.54 23.40 5.07
CA ILE A 79 11.53 22.55 4.39
C ILE A 79 12.60 23.46 3.80
N GLY A 80 13.84 23.31 4.25
CA GLY A 80 14.95 24.16 3.83
C GLY A 80 16.31 23.62 4.27
N GLU A 81 17.35 24.04 3.57
CA GLU A 81 18.74 23.88 4.01
C GLU A 81 19.27 25.18 4.59
N TYR A 82 20.06 25.08 5.65
CA TYR A 82 20.81 26.21 6.20
C TYR A 82 22.30 25.86 6.22
N THR A 83 23.15 26.79 5.79
CA THR A 83 24.59 26.70 6.03
C THR A 83 24.85 27.08 7.49
N PRO A 84 25.38 26.19 8.34
CA PRO A 84 25.87 26.59 9.66
C PRO A 84 26.99 27.62 9.49
N ASP A 85 27.04 28.63 10.36
CA ASP A 85 28.20 29.51 10.41
C ASP A 85 29.45 28.68 10.71
N ALA A 86 30.50 28.85 9.91
CA ALA A 86 31.76 28.15 10.10
C ALA A 86 32.46 28.67 11.38
N THR A 87 32.15 28.07 12.52
CA THR A 87 32.88 28.31 13.76
C THR A 87 34.30 27.80 13.60
N SER A 88 35.25 28.73 13.62
CA SER A 88 36.67 28.50 13.36
C SER A 88 37.30 27.43 14.27
N THR A 89 37.64 26.27 13.68
CA THR A 89 38.72 25.41 14.22
C THR A 89 39.78 25.26 13.13
N SER A 90 40.94 25.84 13.37
CA SER A 90 42.05 25.92 12.42
C SER A 90 42.87 24.63 12.37
N THR A 91 43.09 24.06 11.19
CA THR A 91 44.30 23.27 10.92
C THR A 91 44.77 23.49 9.48
N SER A 92 46.08 23.65 9.33
CA SER A 92 46.74 24.11 8.10
C SER A 92 47.09 22.97 7.14
N SER A 93 46.80 23.14 5.84
CA SER A 93 47.72 22.72 4.75
C SER A 93 47.31 23.30 3.39
N GLN A 94 48.16 24.17 2.84
CA GLN A 94 48.25 24.49 1.41
C GLN A 94 48.96 23.34 0.64
N PRO A 95 49.11 23.40 -0.70
CA PRO A 95 48.18 23.89 -1.74
C PRO A 95 48.13 22.94 -2.97
N GLN A 96 47.12 23.07 -3.85
CA GLN A 96 47.43 23.06 -5.29
C GLN A 96 46.41 23.82 -6.13
N SER A 97 46.91 24.71 -6.98
CA SER A 97 46.13 25.51 -7.92
C SER A 97 45.95 24.78 -9.25
N THR A 98 44.78 24.90 -9.86
CA THR A 98 44.66 24.95 -11.32
C THR A 98 43.63 26.01 -11.73
N THR A 99 44.12 27.03 -12.43
CA THR A 99 43.31 28.05 -13.10
C THR A 99 42.63 27.49 -14.34
N SER A 100 41.42 27.96 -14.64
CA SER A 100 41.13 28.52 -15.98
C SER A 100 39.93 29.47 -15.92
N LYS A 101 40.09 30.64 -16.56
CA LYS A 101 39.05 31.66 -16.76
C LYS A 101 38.16 31.25 -17.92
N THR A 102 36.89 31.65 -17.88
CA THR A 102 36.18 32.18 -19.07
C THR A 102 35.21 33.28 -18.62
N SER A 103 35.40 34.50 -19.15
CA SER A 103 34.43 35.61 -19.09
C SER A 103 33.26 35.28 -20.03
N THR A 104 32.00 35.72 -19.89
CA THR A 104 31.42 37.09 -20.03
C THR A 104 29.87 36.83 -20.06
N THR A 105 28.89 37.73 -19.90
CA THR A 105 28.81 39.20 -19.88
C THR A 105 27.67 39.64 -18.95
N THR A 106 27.74 40.86 -18.40
CA THR A 106 26.62 41.51 -17.69
C THR A 106 25.59 42.13 -18.65
N THR A 107 24.30 42.01 -18.35
CA THR A 107 23.27 42.93 -18.83
C THR A 107 22.33 43.31 -17.68
N LYS A 108 22.17 44.63 -17.45
CA LYS A 108 21.20 45.21 -16.51
C LYS A 108 19.96 45.69 -17.29
N SER A 109 18.78 45.31 -16.82
CA SER A 109 17.51 46.05 -17.00
C SER A 109 16.69 45.79 -15.73
N SER A 110 16.55 46.74 -14.81
CA SER A 110 15.69 47.94 -14.85
C SER A 110 14.22 47.62 -14.61
N THR A 111 13.78 47.93 -13.40
CA THR A 111 12.42 47.82 -12.84
C THR A 111 11.35 48.50 -13.68
N THR A 112 10.18 47.88 -13.81
CA THR A 112 8.92 48.58 -14.10
C THR A 112 7.78 47.95 -13.30
N LEU A 113 7.12 48.72 -12.43
CA LEU A 113 5.83 48.32 -11.86
C LEU A 113 4.75 48.46 -12.93
N SER A 114 3.88 47.46 -13.06
CA SER A 114 2.67 47.54 -13.87
C SER A 114 1.49 46.93 -13.12
N THR A 115 0.72 47.79 -12.45
CA THR A 115 -0.63 47.45 -11.99
C THR A 115 -1.55 47.28 -13.21
N THR A 116 -2.07 46.07 -13.42
CA THR A 116 -3.18 45.82 -14.35
C THR A 116 -4.34 45.13 -13.64
N THR A 117 -5.54 45.41 -14.14
CA THR A 117 -6.83 45.17 -13.47
C THR A 117 -7.27 43.72 -13.50
N SER A 118 -7.82 43.26 -12.37
CA SER A 118 -8.44 41.94 -12.20
C SER A 118 -9.67 41.75 -13.10
N PRO A 119 -9.77 40.61 -13.81
CA PRO A 119 -11.03 40.00 -14.21
C PRO A 119 -11.45 38.87 -13.26
N SER A 120 -12.74 38.89 -12.89
CA SER A 120 -13.59 37.79 -12.38
C SER A 120 -12.95 36.51 -11.83
N ALA A 121 -13.22 36.21 -10.55
CA ALA A 121 -12.71 35.04 -9.85
C ALA A 121 -13.03 33.68 -10.51
N THR A 122 -12.00 33.07 -11.10
CA THR A 122 -11.87 31.62 -11.27
C THR A 122 -11.98 30.93 -9.89
N PRO A 123 -12.55 29.72 -9.76
CA PRO A 123 -12.49 28.97 -8.50
C PRO A 123 -11.03 28.86 -8.02
N SER A 124 -10.78 29.28 -6.78
CA SER A 124 -9.45 29.18 -6.17
C SER A 124 -9.10 27.70 -5.99
N ILE A 125 -8.23 27.19 -6.86
CA ILE A 125 -7.69 25.84 -6.74
C ILE A 125 -6.61 25.88 -5.65
N TYR A 126 -7.04 25.68 -4.41
CA TYR A 126 -6.16 25.63 -3.24
C TYR A 126 -6.69 24.59 -2.24
N PRO A 127 -5.82 23.84 -1.55
CA PRO A 127 -4.35 23.85 -1.67
C PRO A 127 -3.84 22.98 -2.83
N THR A 128 -2.77 23.41 -3.51
CA THR A 128 -2.07 22.61 -4.53
C THR A 128 -0.83 21.95 -3.95
N MET A 129 -0.44 20.77 -4.43
CA MET A 129 0.88 20.22 -4.09
C MET A 129 2.00 21.14 -4.62
N PRO A 130 3.18 21.14 -3.98
CA PRO A 130 4.38 21.77 -4.51
C PRO A 130 4.79 21.22 -5.89
N GLY A 131 5.58 21.98 -6.64
CA GLY A 131 6.11 21.55 -7.96
C GLY A 131 5.08 21.47 -9.10
N ILE A 132 3.87 21.96 -8.88
CA ILE A 132 2.84 22.03 -9.93
C ILE A 132 3.26 22.99 -11.06
N ALA A 133 3.00 22.61 -12.31
CA ALA A 133 3.36 23.43 -13.48
C ALA A 133 2.70 24.82 -13.43
N GLU A 134 3.49 25.88 -13.62
CA GLU A 134 3.00 27.28 -13.58
C GLU A 134 1.90 27.56 -14.61
N ASN A 135 1.94 26.88 -15.75
CA ASN A 135 0.96 26.98 -16.82
C ASN A 135 -0.16 25.92 -16.73
N CYS A 136 -0.40 25.31 -15.56
CA CYS A 136 -1.46 24.32 -15.42
C CYS A 136 -2.87 24.91 -15.65
N ASP A 137 -3.67 24.29 -16.51
CA ASP A 137 -5.05 24.70 -16.82
C ASP A 137 -6.12 23.65 -16.43
N ARG A 138 -5.72 22.43 -16.03
CA ARG A 138 -6.61 21.44 -15.41
C ARG A 138 -5.99 20.77 -14.20
N PHE A 139 -6.79 20.64 -13.15
CA PHE A 139 -6.37 20.16 -11.84
C PHE A 139 -7.17 18.94 -11.41
N TYR A 140 -6.52 18.04 -10.70
CA TYR A 140 -7.12 16.87 -10.07
C TYR A 140 -6.93 16.92 -8.55
N LYS A 141 -8.01 16.72 -7.78
CA LYS A 141 -7.97 16.68 -6.31
C LYS A 141 -7.69 15.26 -5.82
N ILE A 142 -6.59 15.08 -5.10
CA ILE A 142 -6.15 13.81 -4.51
C ILE A 142 -7.15 13.35 -3.44
N LYS A 143 -7.55 12.09 -3.53
CA LYS A 143 -8.46 11.39 -2.62
C LYS A 143 -7.75 10.22 -1.92
N SER A 144 -8.37 9.69 -0.87
CA SER A 144 -7.84 8.54 -0.15
C SER A 144 -7.87 7.30 -1.04
N GLY A 145 -6.70 6.65 -1.20
CA GLY A 145 -6.52 5.48 -2.08
C GLY A 145 -6.08 5.81 -3.52
N ASP A 146 -5.89 7.08 -3.88
CA ASP A 146 -5.39 7.43 -5.21
C ASP A 146 -3.92 7.03 -5.41
N THR A 147 -3.57 6.66 -6.64
CA THR A 147 -2.20 6.41 -7.10
C THR A 147 -1.92 7.21 -8.38
N CYS A 148 -0.66 7.53 -8.65
CA CYS A 148 -0.27 8.34 -9.81
C CYS A 148 -0.68 7.69 -11.13
N ASP A 149 -0.60 6.36 -11.24
CA ASP A 149 -1.05 5.63 -12.43
C ASP A 149 -2.56 5.75 -12.64
N ALA A 150 -3.36 5.64 -11.57
CA ALA A 150 -4.81 5.82 -11.65
C ALA A 150 -5.19 7.27 -12.00
N ILE A 151 -4.47 8.27 -11.47
CA ILE A 151 -4.70 9.69 -11.81
C ILE A 151 -4.30 9.97 -13.26
N ALA A 152 -3.15 9.48 -13.71
CA ALA A 152 -2.68 9.66 -15.09
C ALA A 152 -3.65 9.01 -16.09
N GLN A 153 -4.05 7.76 -15.83
CA GLN A 153 -4.99 7.02 -16.69
C GLN A 153 -6.37 7.70 -16.75
N SER A 154 -6.93 8.12 -15.61
CA SER A 154 -8.24 8.80 -15.57
C SER A 154 -8.25 10.17 -16.24
N ASN A 155 -7.08 10.80 -16.42
CA ASN A 155 -6.92 12.06 -17.16
C ASN A 155 -6.41 11.88 -18.59
N SER A 156 -6.21 10.64 -19.05
CA SER A 156 -5.70 10.29 -20.40
C SER A 156 -4.32 10.88 -20.72
N ILE A 157 -3.41 10.83 -19.74
CA ILE A 157 -2.02 11.30 -19.81
C ILE A 157 -1.07 10.19 -19.34
N THR A 158 0.22 10.29 -19.66
CA THR A 158 1.22 9.33 -19.14
C THR A 158 1.65 9.67 -17.71
N LEU A 159 2.20 8.68 -16.99
CA LEU A 159 2.81 8.89 -15.67
C LEU A 159 3.96 9.91 -15.74
N ASP A 160 4.71 9.94 -16.84
CA ASP A 160 5.78 10.92 -17.07
C ASP A 160 5.24 12.31 -17.36
N GLN A 161 4.13 12.44 -18.10
CA GLN A 161 3.42 13.72 -18.23
C GLN A 161 2.96 14.21 -16.86
N LEU A 162 2.30 13.36 -16.07
CA LEU A 162 1.84 13.69 -14.70
C LEU A 162 3.00 14.16 -13.82
N ARG A 163 4.15 13.45 -13.80
CA ARG A 163 5.33 13.87 -13.02
C ARG A 163 6.02 15.12 -13.59
N SER A 164 6.08 15.28 -14.91
CA SER A 164 6.67 16.48 -15.53
C SER A 164 5.89 17.76 -15.23
N TRP A 165 4.60 17.66 -14.92
CA TRP A 165 3.75 18.79 -14.51
C TRP A 165 3.57 18.91 -12.99
N ASN A 166 4.19 18.03 -12.21
CA ASN A 166 4.12 17.98 -10.75
C ASN A 166 5.47 17.47 -10.21
N THR A 167 6.50 18.32 -10.26
CA THR A 167 7.90 17.91 -10.10
C THR A 167 8.24 17.32 -8.73
N GLU A 168 7.44 17.62 -7.72
CA GLU A 168 7.61 17.12 -6.34
C GLU A 168 6.89 15.78 -6.10
N ILE A 169 6.14 15.23 -7.07
CA ILE A 169 5.66 13.84 -6.98
C ILE A 169 6.87 12.91 -7.14
N ASN A 170 7.18 12.15 -6.09
CA ASN A 170 8.35 11.28 -6.08
C ASN A 170 8.17 10.07 -7.02
N ALA A 171 9.28 9.44 -7.41
CA ALA A 171 9.27 8.30 -8.36
C ALA A 171 8.38 7.13 -7.90
N SER A 172 8.24 6.93 -6.59
CA SER A 172 7.42 5.88 -5.96
C SER A 172 5.95 6.27 -5.75
N CYS A 173 5.54 7.49 -6.12
CA CYS A 173 4.23 8.06 -5.85
C CYS A 173 3.78 8.03 -4.37
N SER A 174 4.71 7.92 -3.41
CA SER A 174 4.37 7.70 -2.00
C SER A 174 4.02 8.98 -1.23
N ASN A 175 4.07 10.14 -1.88
CA ASN A 175 3.93 11.46 -1.27
C ASN A 175 2.76 12.30 -1.81
N LEU A 176 1.71 11.67 -2.33
CA LEU A 176 0.47 12.38 -2.67
C LEU A 176 -0.21 12.91 -1.40
N TRP A 177 -0.46 14.22 -1.35
CA TRP A 177 -1.10 14.86 -0.19
C TRP A 177 -2.62 14.82 -0.33
N LEU A 178 -3.30 14.17 0.61
CA LEU A 178 -4.76 14.05 0.62
C LEU A 178 -5.43 15.43 0.61
N ASP A 179 -6.49 15.57 -0.21
CA ASP A 179 -7.25 16.79 -0.43
C ASP A 179 -6.50 17.95 -1.13
N TYR A 180 -5.24 17.76 -1.55
CA TYR A 180 -4.50 18.72 -2.37
C TYR A 180 -4.75 18.50 -3.88
N TYR A 181 -4.54 19.55 -4.67
CA TYR A 181 -4.66 19.52 -6.12
C TYR A 181 -3.31 19.34 -6.83
N ILE A 182 -3.29 18.53 -7.89
CA ILE A 182 -2.15 18.35 -8.81
C ILE A 182 -2.55 18.64 -10.26
N CYS A 183 -1.58 18.98 -11.11
CA CYS A 183 -1.80 19.29 -12.51
C CYS A 183 -2.07 18.04 -13.35
N THR A 184 -3.05 18.12 -14.26
CA THR A 184 -3.35 17.05 -15.23
C THR A 184 -3.48 17.53 -16.67
N HIS A 185 -3.22 18.81 -16.94
CA HIS A 185 -3.06 19.35 -18.30
C HIS A 185 -2.34 20.70 -18.27
N VAL A 186 -1.59 20.98 -19.33
CA VAL A 186 -0.98 22.29 -19.61
C VAL A 186 -1.30 22.72 -21.06
N PRO A 187 -1.48 24.02 -21.37
CA PRO A 187 -1.73 24.48 -22.72
C PRO A 187 -0.64 24.04 -23.69
N GLY A 188 -1.06 23.48 -24.84
CA GLY A 188 -0.14 22.93 -25.84
C GLY A 188 0.43 21.55 -25.50
N ALA A 189 -0.02 20.90 -24.42
CA ALA A 189 0.25 19.49 -24.20
C ALA A 189 -0.22 18.67 -25.41
N VAL A 190 0.71 18.00 -26.09
CA VAL A 190 0.37 17.01 -27.09
C VAL A 190 -0.23 15.82 -26.34
N GLN A 191 -1.55 15.72 -26.36
CA GLN A 191 -2.25 14.52 -25.89
C GLN A 191 -1.65 13.32 -26.64
N PRO A 192 -1.25 12.23 -25.95
CA PRO A 192 -0.64 11.09 -26.61
C PRO A 192 -1.53 10.60 -27.76
N SER A 193 -1.04 10.74 -28.99
CA SER A 193 -1.78 10.32 -30.17
C SER A 193 -1.83 8.80 -30.20
N THR A 194 -2.91 8.24 -29.66
CA THR A 194 -3.22 6.82 -29.76
C THR A 194 -3.50 6.48 -31.22
N THR A 195 -2.45 6.13 -31.96
CA THR A 195 -2.57 5.49 -33.26
C THR A 195 -3.53 4.31 -33.10
N SER A 196 -4.67 4.37 -33.80
CA SER A 196 -5.77 3.41 -33.67
C SER A 196 -5.41 2.06 -34.29
N THR A 197 -4.53 1.35 -33.59
CA THR A 197 -4.50 -0.11 -33.53
C THR A 197 -5.21 -0.48 -32.23
N ALA A 198 -6.03 -1.53 -32.23
CA ALA A 198 -6.79 -1.93 -31.04
C ALA A 198 -5.86 -2.06 -29.81
N PRO A 199 -6.27 -1.59 -28.61
CA PRO A 199 -5.34 -1.35 -27.52
C PRO A 199 -4.74 -2.65 -27.00
N THR A 200 -3.47 -2.88 -27.30
CA THR A 200 -2.67 -3.91 -26.63
C THR A 200 -2.49 -3.49 -25.17
N PRO A 201 -2.90 -4.31 -24.19
CA PRO A 201 -2.82 -3.91 -22.78
C PRO A 201 -1.37 -3.78 -22.32
N SER A 202 -1.00 -2.61 -21.78
CA SER A 202 0.26 -2.44 -21.06
C SER A 202 0.10 -3.04 -19.66
N ASN A 203 0.71 -4.20 -19.44
CA ASN A 203 0.55 -4.98 -18.21
C ASN A 203 1.48 -4.50 -17.10
N SER A 204 1.49 -3.19 -16.85
CA SER A 204 2.39 -2.49 -15.92
C SER A 204 1.58 -1.74 -14.85
N PRO A 205 2.01 -1.72 -13.57
CA PRO A 205 3.22 -2.36 -13.04
C PRO A 205 3.06 -3.88 -12.83
N THR A 206 4.11 -4.68 -13.07
CA THR A 206 4.12 -6.12 -12.78
C THR A 206 4.62 -6.40 -11.38
N MET A 207 4.13 -7.47 -10.73
CA MET A 207 4.81 -7.97 -9.54
C MET A 207 6.22 -8.51 -9.88
N PRO A 208 7.17 -8.45 -8.93
CA PRO A 208 8.46 -9.13 -9.07
C PRO A 208 8.33 -10.63 -9.36
N GLY A 209 9.35 -11.21 -10.00
CA GLY A 209 9.41 -12.66 -10.29
C GLY A 209 8.46 -13.14 -11.40
N ILE A 210 7.88 -12.24 -12.18
CA ILE A 210 7.07 -12.60 -13.35
C ILE A 210 7.93 -13.29 -14.43
N ALA A 211 7.38 -14.30 -15.10
CA ALA A 211 8.08 -15.02 -16.16
C ALA A 211 8.46 -14.09 -17.33
N GLU A 212 9.72 -14.14 -17.78
CA GLU A 212 10.23 -13.30 -18.88
C GLU A 212 9.48 -13.50 -20.20
N ASN A 213 8.97 -14.71 -20.43
CA ASN A 213 8.20 -15.07 -21.61
C ASN A 213 6.67 -14.96 -21.39
N CYS A 214 6.21 -14.15 -20.45
CA CYS A 214 4.78 -13.96 -20.23
C CYS A 214 4.09 -13.25 -21.41
N ASP A 215 3.01 -13.83 -21.92
CA ASP A 215 2.22 -13.29 -23.04
C ASP A 215 0.75 -12.99 -22.68
N SER A 216 0.24 -13.47 -21.54
CA SER A 216 -1.05 -13.04 -20.95
C SER A 216 -0.92 -12.74 -19.47
N PHE A 217 -1.58 -11.67 -19.03
CA PHE A 217 -1.42 -11.10 -17.71
C PHE A 217 -2.78 -10.83 -17.05
N TYR A 218 -2.81 -10.90 -15.73
CA TYR A 218 -3.98 -10.61 -14.91
C TYR A 218 -3.65 -9.50 -13.90
N LYS A 219 -4.51 -8.46 -13.84
CA LYS A 219 -4.40 -7.37 -12.87
C LYS A 219 -5.10 -7.74 -11.56
N ILE A 220 -4.33 -7.79 -10.47
CA ILE A 220 -4.78 -8.10 -9.11
C ILE A 220 -5.78 -7.04 -8.62
N LYS A 221 -6.90 -7.48 -8.07
CA LYS A 221 -7.98 -6.66 -7.50
C LYS A 221 -8.16 -6.95 -6.01
N SER A 222 -8.84 -6.04 -5.32
CA SER A 222 -9.19 -6.22 -3.91
C SER A 222 -10.06 -7.47 -3.71
N GLY A 223 -9.61 -8.36 -2.84
CA GLY A 223 -10.28 -9.65 -2.56
C GLY A 223 -9.87 -10.83 -3.44
N ASP A 224 -8.95 -10.64 -4.39
CA ASP A 224 -8.45 -11.75 -5.22
C ASP A 224 -7.62 -12.76 -4.40
N THR A 225 -7.70 -14.02 -4.80
CA THR A 225 -6.87 -15.12 -4.28
C THR A 225 -6.24 -15.90 -5.43
N CYS A 226 -5.13 -16.60 -5.20
CA CYS A 226 -4.47 -17.40 -6.24
C CYS A 226 -5.42 -18.44 -6.85
N ASP A 227 -6.28 -19.06 -6.05
CA ASP A 227 -7.28 -20.02 -6.54
C ASP A 227 -8.31 -19.36 -7.47
N ALA A 228 -8.80 -18.16 -7.13
CA ALA A 228 -9.73 -17.41 -7.97
C ALA A 228 -9.07 -16.92 -9.27
N ILE A 229 -7.83 -16.41 -9.20
CA ILE A 229 -7.08 -15.97 -10.39
C ILE A 229 -6.76 -17.17 -11.29
N ALA A 230 -6.23 -18.27 -10.73
CA ALA A 230 -5.89 -19.45 -11.50
C ALA A 230 -7.13 -20.05 -12.18
N SER A 231 -8.24 -20.19 -11.45
CA SER A 231 -9.51 -20.71 -12.00
C SER A 231 -10.07 -19.83 -13.10
N SER A 232 -10.06 -18.50 -12.93
CA SER A 232 -10.58 -17.56 -13.93
C SER A 232 -9.73 -17.47 -15.20
N ASN A 233 -8.46 -17.88 -15.13
CA ASN A 233 -7.55 -17.96 -16.28
C ASN A 233 -7.38 -19.40 -16.83
N GLY A 234 -8.11 -20.39 -16.30
CA GLY A 234 -8.06 -21.77 -16.77
C GLY A 234 -6.74 -22.50 -16.48
N ILE A 235 -6.04 -22.11 -15.41
CA ILE A 235 -4.73 -22.65 -15.01
C ILE A 235 -4.76 -23.16 -13.58
N THR A 236 -3.73 -23.90 -13.16
CA THR A 236 -3.56 -24.32 -11.76
C THR A 236 -2.81 -23.28 -10.94
N VAL A 237 -3.00 -23.26 -9.62
CA VAL A 237 -2.20 -22.43 -8.69
C VAL A 237 -0.71 -22.81 -8.70
N ALA A 238 -0.38 -24.05 -9.09
CA ALA A 238 0.99 -24.46 -9.35
C ALA A 238 1.58 -23.75 -10.57
N GLN A 239 0.85 -23.71 -11.70
CA GLN A 239 1.26 -22.97 -12.89
C GLN A 239 1.36 -21.46 -12.62
N LEU A 240 0.34 -20.87 -11.98
CA LEU A 240 0.33 -19.44 -11.62
C LEU A 240 1.58 -19.05 -10.83
N ARG A 241 1.97 -19.83 -9.81
CA ARG A 241 3.20 -19.56 -9.04
C ARG A 241 4.49 -19.90 -9.80
N SER A 242 4.46 -20.88 -10.71
CA SER A 242 5.63 -21.18 -11.56
C SER A 242 5.97 -20.06 -12.55
N TRP A 243 4.99 -19.20 -12.89
CA TRP A 243 5.18 -18.04 -13.75
C TRP A 243 5.27 -16.71 -12.98
N ASN A 244 5.22 -16.75 -11.65
CA ASN A 244 5.28 -15.60 -10.75
C ASN A 244 6.00 -16.03 -9.47
N THR A 245 7.32 -16.14 -9.53
CA THR A 245 8.14 -16.86 -8.52
C THR A 245 8.11 -16.21 -7.13
N GLU A 246 7.79 -14.93 -7.04
CA GLU A 246 7.68 -14.21 -5.77
C GLU A 246 6.29 -14.32 -5.12
N ILE A 247 5.29 -14.96 -5.77
CA ILE A 247 4.02 -15.27 -5.11
C ILE A 247 4.24 -16.38 -4.08
N ASN A 248 4.02 -16.05 -2.81
CA ASN A 248 4.31 -16.97 -1.72
C ASN A 248 3.33 -18.17 -1.67
N ALA A 249 3.70 -19.21 -0.92
CA ALA A 249 2.93 -20.45 -0.84
C ALA A 249 1.48 -20.27 -0.32
N GLY A 250 1.24 -19.25 0.51
CA GLY A 250 -0.08 -18.91 1.07
C GLY A 250 -0.85 -17.84 0.28
N CYS A 251 -0.32 -17.37 -0.85
CA CYS A 251 -0.88 -16.29 -1.67
C CYS A 251 -1.20 -14.98 -0.91
N SER A 252 -0.49 -14.70 0.19
CA SER A 252 -0.79 -13.56 1.06
C SER A 252 -0.11 -12.24 0.64
N ASN A 253 0.67 -12.25 -0.44
CA ASN A 253 1.48 -11.12 -0.89
C ASN A 253 1.13 -10.63 -2.31
N LEU A 254 -0.13 -10.80 -2.74
CA LEU A 254 -0.63 -10.17 -3.96
C LEU A 254 -0.73 -8.65 -3.78
N TRP A 255 -0.05 -7.88 -4.63
CA TRP A 255 -0.10 -6.42 -4.59
C TRP A 255 -1.28 -5.91 -5.41
N LEU A 256 -2.18 -5.14 -4.78
CA LEU A 256 -3.35 -4.60 -5.46
C LEU A 256 -2.93 -3.70 -6.63
N ASP A 257 -3.67 -3.81 -7.73
CA ASP A 257 -3.44 -3.12 -9.00
C ASP A 257 -2.16 -3.48 -9.78
N TYR A 258 -1.35 -4.44 -9.29
CA TYR A 258 -0.23 -5.00 -10.05
C TYR A 258 -0.66 -6.16 -10.96
N TYR A 259 0.09 -6.37 -12.03
CA TYR A 259 -0.09 -7.47 -12.98
C TYR A 259 0.76 -8.69 -12.63
N ILE A 260 0.20 -9.88 -12.82
CA ILE A 260 0.88 -11.17 -12.72
C ILE A 260 0.64 -12.01 -13.97
N CYS A 261 1.56 -12.92 -14.27
CA CYS A 261 1.49 -13.76 -15.45
C CYS A 261 0.42 -14.85 -15.33
N THR A 262 -0.40 -15.01 -16.37
CA THR A 262 -1.41 -16.07 -16.45
C THR A 262 -1.34 -16.91 -17.72
N HIS A 263 -0.38 -16.64 -18.62
CA HIS A 263 0.00 -17.55 -19.70
C HIS A 263 1.45 -17.31 -20.14
N VAL A 264 2.10 -18.38 -20.60
CA VAL A 264 3.40 -18.34 -21.30
C VAL A 264 3.31 -19.20 -22.57
N PRO A 265 4.01 -18.85 -23.67
CA PRO A 265 3.97 -19.62 -24.92
C PRO A 265 4.35 -21.09 -24.72
N GLY A 266 3.54 -21.99 -25.28
CA GLY A 266 3.76 -23.43 -25.17
C GLY A 266 3.36 -24.06 -23.83
N ALA A 267 2.74 -23.31 -22.92
CA ALA A 267 2.14 -23.87 -21.72
C ALA A 267 1.11 -24.95 -22.09
N ALA A 268 1.28 -26.16 -21.56
CA ALA A 268 0.26 -27.19 -21.66
C ALA A 268 -0.99 -26.72 -20.89
N GLN A 269 -2.07 -26.44 -21.63
CA GLN A 269 -3.40 -26.24 -21.06
C GLN A 269 -3.73 -27.43 -20.15
N PRO A 270 -4.13 -27.20 -18.88
CA PRO A 270 -4.60 -28.28 -18.04
C PRO A 270 -5.78 -28.97 -18.71
N SER A 271 -5.70 -30.29 -18.87
CA SER A 271 -6.81 -31.13 -19.32
C SER A 271 -7.90 -31.17 -18.24
N THR A 272 -8.67 -30.08 -18.18
CA THR A 272 -9.81 -29.95 -17.29
C THR A 272 -10.96 -30.82 -17.83
N THR A 273 -11.17 -31.96 -17.19
CA THR A 273 -12.39 -32.74 -17.37
C THR A 273 -13.57 -31.84 -16.96
N SER A 274 -14.30 -31.34 -17.96
CA SER A 274 -15.34 -30.33 -17.75
C SER A 274 -16.36 -30.81 -16.74
N SER A 275 -16.48 -30.07 -15.64
CA SER A 275 -17.62 -30.13 -14.72
C SER A 275 -18.22 -28.73 -14.62
N ALA A 276 -19.55 -28.68 -14.44
CA ALA A 276 -20.38 -27.49 -14.62
C ALA A 276 -19.97 -26.32 -13.70
N PRO A 277 -20.25 -25.05 -14.06
CA PRO A 277 -19.87 -23.90 -13.27
C PRO A 277 -20.47 -23.94 -11.86
N THR A 278 -19.60 -24.02 -10.86
CA THR A 278 -19.96 -23.98 -9.44
C THR A 278 -20.52 -22.60 -9.07
N PRO A 279 -21.52 -22.50 -8.17
CA PRO A 279 -21.99 -21.21 -7.68
C PRO A 279 -20.87 -20.40 -7.04
N SER A 280 -20.85 -19.08 -7.31
CA SER A 280 -20.01 -18.15 -6.57
C SER A 280 -20.50 -18.06 -5.12
N ASN A 281 -19.70 -18.57 -4.19
CA ASN A 281 -20.04 -18.63 -2.76
C ASN A 281 -19.73 -17.30 -2.06
N SER A 282 -20.23 -16.19 -2.60
CA SER A 282 -20.03 -14.83 -2.09
C SER A 282 -21.38 -14.16 -1.73
N PRO A 283 -21.48 -13.39 -0.63
CA PRO A 283 -20.42 -13.04 0.32
C PRO A 283 -20.12 -14.15 1.33
N VAL A 284 -18.87 -14.24 1.82
CA VAL A 284 -18.40 -15.25 2.78
C VAL A 284 -18.39 -14.70 4.21
N LEU A 285 -18.73 -15.53 5.20
CA LEU A 285 -18.62 -15.16 6.62
C LEU A 285 -17.17 -14.80 7.00
N PRO A 286 -16.94 -13.70 7.74
CA PRO A 286 -15.62 -13.40 8.29
C PRO A 286 -15.05 -14.56 9.12
N GLY A 287 -13.77 -14.88 8.93
CA GLY A 287 -13.10 -15.98 9.63
C GLY A 287 -13.35 -17.38 9.04
N ALA A 288 -14.05 -17.50 7.90
CA ALA A 288 -14.04 -18.73 7.12
C ALA A 288 -12.60 -19.09 6.69
N VAL A 289 -12.22 -20.36 6.80
CA VAL A 289 -10.88 -20.84 6.44
C VAL A 289 -10.64 -20.84 4.93
N SER A 290 -9.42 -20.48 4.52
CA SER A 290 -9.07 -20.33 3.10
C SER A 290 -9.06 -21.65 2.32
N ASN A 291 -8.82 -22.78 2.97
CA ASN A 291 -8.81 -24.11 2.35
C ASN A 291 -10.21 -24.75 2.27
N CYS A 292 -11.29 -23.97 2.32
CA CYS A 292 -12.64 -24.50 2.25
C CYS A 292 -12.99 -25.05 0.86
N ASN A 293 -13.43 -26.32 0.79
CA ASN A 293 -13.84 -26.98 -0.45
C ASN A 293 -15.35 -27.29 -0.54
N LYS A 294 -16.12 -27.02 0.51
CA LYS A 294 -17.58 -27.17 0.52
C LYS A 294 -18.22 -26.01 1.28
N TRP A 295 -19.14 -25.31 0.62
CA TRP A 295 -19.76 -24.09 1.13
C TRP A 295 -21.26 -24.29 1.39
N TYR A 296 -21.80 -23.55 2.36
CA TYR A 296 -23.20 -23.56 2.70
C TYR A 296 -23.75 -22.13 2.82
N LYS A 297 -24.77 -21.80 2.03
CA LYS A 297 -25.47 -20.51 2.15
C LYS A 297 -26.42 -20.52 3.34
N ILE A 298 -26.21 -19.59 4.28
CA ILE A 298 -27.04 -19.42 5.47
C ILE A 298 -28.41 -18.89 5.06
N VAL A 299 -29.47 -19.59 5.50
CA VAL A 299 -30.87 -19.19 5.28
C VAL A 299 -31.59 -18.91 6.60
N SER A 300 -32.76 -18.28 6.52
CA SER A 300 -33.54 -17.91 7.71
C SER A 300 -33.94 -19.14 8.52
N GLY A 301 -33.70 -19.10 9.83
CA GLY A 301 -33.99 -20.20 10.76
C GLY A 301 -32.89 -21.28 10.88
N ASP A 302 -31.74 -21.11 10.23
CA ASP A 302 -30.56 -21.95 10.47
C ASP A 302 -29.95 -21.73 11.87
N THR A 303 -29.30 -22.78 12.39
CA THR A 303 -28.46 -22.75 13.59
C THR A 303 -27.21 -23.59 13.33
N CYS A 304 -26.16 -23.48 14.16
CA CYS A 304 -24.94 -24.28 13.98
C CYS A 304 -25.24 -25.79 13.94
N GLU A 305 -26.14 -26.26 14.80
CA GLU A 305 -26.55 -27.66 14.90
C GLU A 305 -27.22 -28.11 13.60
N LYS A 306 -28.13 -27.30 13.06
CA LYS A 306 -28.80 -27.60 11.78
C LYS A 306 -27.83 -27.60 10.60
N ILE A 307 -26.95 -26.61 10.51
CA ILE A 307 -25.97 -26.52 9.42
C ILE A 307 -24.97 -27.68 9.50
N ALA A 308 -24.45 -27.97 10.68
CA ALA A 308 -23.49 -29.04 10.91
C ALA A 308 -24.09 -30.42 10.62
N ALA A 309 -25.30 -30.71 11.15
CA ALA A 309 -26.01 -31.95 10.87
C ALA A 309 -26.34 -32.12 9.38
N LYS A 310 -26.84 -31.08 8.71
CA LYS A 310 -27.15 -31.08 7.26
C LYS A 310 -25.92 -31.31 6.37
N ASN A 311 -24.72 -31.04 6.89
CA ASN A 311 -23.46 -31.22 6.16
C ASN A 311 -22.64 -32.42 6.64
N THR A 312 -23.13 -33.19 7.60
CA THR A 312 -22.47 -34.35 8.21
C THR A 312 -21.11 -34.00 8.82
N ILE A 313 -21.09 -32.95 9.65
CA ILE A 313 -19.92 -32.46 10.40
C ILE A 313 -20.32 -32.14 11.84
N THR A 314 -19.36 -32.01 12.76
CA THR A 314 -19.66 -31.54 14.13
C THR A 314 -19.79 -30.01 14.18
N VAL A 315 -20.47 -29.50 15.22
CA VAL A 315 -20.54 -28.05 15.47
C VAL A 315 -19.16 -27.45 15.75
N ASP A 316 -18.23 -28.22 16.35
CA ASP A 316 -16.86 -27.77 16.56
C ASP A 316 -16.06 -27.71 15.26
N GLN A 317 -16.25 -28.66 14.35
CA GLN A 317 -15.70 -28.59 12.99
C GLN A 317 -16.22 -27.35 12.25
N PHE A 318 -17.55 -27.16 12.26
CA PHE A 318 -18.16 -25.97 11.66
C PHE A 318 -17.60 -24.66 12.23
N ARG A 319 -17.44 -24.53 13.55
CA ARG A 319 -16.86 -23.32 14.17
C ARG A 319 -15.35 -23.19 13.92
N SER A 320 -14.57 -24.27 13.94
CA SER A 320 -13.13 -24.23 13.62
C SER A 320 -12.84 -23.83 12.17
N TRP A 321 -13.76 -24.08 11.25
CA TRP A 321 -13.66 -23.63 9.86
C TRP A 321 -14.27 -22.25 9.61
N ASN A 322 -14.94 -21.65 10.61
CA ASN A 322 -15.57 -20.33 10.54
C ASN A 322 -15.31 -19.61 11.87
N THR A 323 -14.06 -19.20 12.08
CA THR A 323 -13.49 -18.90 13.40
C THR A 323 -14.13 -17.72 14.15
N GLN A 324 -14.93 -16.88 13.48
CA GLN A 324 -15.69 -15.81 14.13
C GLN A 324 -17.14 -16.19 14.48
N ILE A 325 -17.61 -17.40 14.19
CA ILE A 325 -18.90 -17.89 14.71
C ILE A 325 -18.74 -18.15 16.22
N ASN A 326 -19.57 -17.48 17.02
CA ASN A 326 -19.44 -17.54 18.47
C ASN A 326 -20.03 -18.83 19.07
N THR A 327 -19.74 -19.09 20.34
CA THR A 327 -20.18 -20.30 21.04
C THR A 327 -21.71 -20.42 21.13
N SER A 328 -22.43 -19.31 21.22
CA SER A 328 -23.89 -19.23 21.23
C SER A 328 -24.55 -19.36 19.85
N CYS A 329 -23.75 -19.41 18.77
CA CYS A 329 -24.17 -19.45 17.38
C CYS A 329 -25.28 -18.44 16.97
N ASN A 330 -25.29 -17.26 17.60
CA ASN A 330 -26.31 -16.23 17.34
C ASN A 330 -25.84 -15.16 16.34
N ASN A 331 -24.67 -15.35 15.72
CA ASN A 331 -24.06 -14.41 14.78
C ASN A 331 -23.89 -14.97 13.36
N LEU A 332 -24.76 -15.91 12.95
CA LEU A 332 -24.88 -16.34 11.55
C LEU A 332 -25.50 -15.21 10.71
N TRP A 333 -24.84 -14.80 9.64
CA TRP A 333 -25.32 -13.73 8.76
C TRP A 333 -26.17 -14.32 7.63
N LEU A 334 -27.41 -13.85 7.50
CA LEU A 334 -28.33 -14.30 6.45
C LEU A 334 -27.74 -14.00 5.06
N ASP A 335 -27.94 -14.92 4.12
CA ASP A 335 -27.43 -14.87 2.74
C ASP A 335 -25.89 -14.95 2.57
N TYR A 336 -25.12 -15.04 3.66
CA TYR A 336 -23.68 -15.30 3.61
C TYR A 336 -23.37 -16.80 3.51
N TYR A 337 -22.19 -17.12 2.98
CA TYR A 337 -21.68 -18.49 2.89
C TYR A 337 -20.75 -18.81 4.06
N ALA A 338 -20.98 -19.97 4.68
CA ALA A 338 -20.12 -20.54 5.71
C ALA A 338 -19.40 -21.78 5.16
N CYS A 339 -18.18 -22.03 5.64
CA CYS A 339 -17.43 -23.22 5.30
C CYS A 339 -18.01 -24.46 6.00
N VAL A 340 -18.25 -25.53 5.25
CA VAL A 340 -18.79 -26.81 5.75
C VAL A 340 -18.01 -28.03 5.24
N GLY A 341 -16.79 -27.80 4.78
CA GLY A 341 -15.83 -28.86 4.46
C GLY A 341 -14.48 -28.29 4.05
N VAL A 342 -13.41 -28.94 4.50
CA VAL A 342 -12.03 -28.73 4.03
C VAL A 342 -11.45 -30.06 3.52
N PRO A 343 -10.47 -30.06 2.61
CA PRO A 343 -9.79 -31.28 2.17
C PRO A 343 -9.23 -32.07 3.35
N GLY A 344 -9.49 -33.39 3.38
CA GLY A 344 -9.03 -34.26 4.46
C GLY A 344 -9.77 -34.11 5.79
N ALA A 345 -10.83 -33.29 5.88
CA ALA A 345 -11.70 -33.27 7.06
C ALA A 345 -12.29 -34.66 7.33
N ALA A 346 -12.13 -35.14 8.55
CA ALA A 346 -12.82 -36.35 8.99
C ALA A 346 -14.31 -36.05 9.21
N THR A 347 -15.22 -36.90 8.75
CA THR A 347 -16.67 -36.69 8.92
C THR A 347 -17.30 -37.81 9.73
N PRO A 348 -18.25 -37.53 10.65
CA PRO A 348 -19.08 -38.57 11.25
C PRO A 348 -19.69 -39.50 10.21
N MET A 349 -19.68 -40.81 10.48
CA MET A 349 -20.50 -41.74 9.69
C MET A 349 -21.99 -41.39 9.82
N PRO A 350 -22.81 -41.73 8.80
CA PRO A 350 -24.26 -41.60 8.90
C PRO A 350 -24.82 -42.36 10.11
N ASP A 351 -26.01 -41.94 10.55
CA ASP A 351 -26.82 -42.59 11.59
C ASP A 351 -26.12 -42.87 12.93
N ILE A 352 -25.00 -42.19 13.24
CA ILE A 352 -24.39 -42.22 14.57
C ILE A 352 -25.39 -41.71 15.62
N VAL A 353 -25.43 -42.37 16.78
CA VAL A 353 -26.33 -42.00 17.88
C VAL A 353 -26.09 -40.57 18.37
N SER A 354 -27.18 -39.84 18.58
CA SER A 354 -27.14 -38.41 18.92
C SER A 354 -26.54 -38.10 20.30
N ASN A 355 -26.50 -39.08 21.21
CA ASN A 355 -25.84 -38.99 22.51
C ASN A 355 -24.36 -39.42 22.49
N CYS A 356 -23.71 -39.50 21.33
CA CYS A 356 -22.29 -39.85 21.27
C CYS A 356 -21.41 -38.83 22.03
N SER A 357 -20.66 -39.31 23.03
CA SER A 357 -19.77 -38.49 23.88
C SER A 357 -18.29 -38.64 23.53
N ARG A 358 -17.90 -39.67 22.77
CA ARG A 358 -16.53 -39.84 22.28
C ARG A 358 -16.51 -40.39 20.86
N PHE A 359 -15.83 -39.66 19.97
CA PHE A 359 -15.55 -40.10 18.61
C PHE A 359 -14.14 -40.67 18.49
N TYR A 360 -13.97 -41.58 17.53
CA TYR A 360 -12.70 -42.17 17.13
C TYR A 360 -12.50 -41.96 15.63
N LEU A 361 -11.30 -41.56 15.22
CA LEU A 361 -10.93 -41.40 13.82
C LEU A 361 -10.49 -42.73 13.24
N VAL A 362 -11.25 -43.25 12.28
CA VAL A 362 -10.90 -44.47 11.53
C VAL A 362 -9.64 -44.20 10.71
N VAL A 363 -8.60 -45.01 10.89
CA VAL A 363 -7.38 -44.98 10.06
C VAL A 363 -7.30 -46.20 9.15
N SER A 364 -6.39 -46.16 8.17
CA SER A 364 -6.18 -47.30 7.26
C SER A 364 -5.77 -48.55 8.04
N GLY A 365 -6.48 -49.66 7.80
CA GLY A 365 -6.27 -50.94 8.50
C GLY A 365 -7.13 -51.16 9.75
N ASP A 366 -7.95 -50.19 10.16
CA ASP A 366 -8.92 -50.40 11.24
C ASP A 366 -10.05 -51.36 10.81
N SER A 367 -10.56 -52.14 11.78
CA SER A 367 -11.79 -52.93 11.68
C SER A 367 -12.67 -52.68 12.92
N CYS A 368 -13.93 -53.14 12.90
CA CYS A 368 -14.82 -53.03 14.06
C CYS A 368 -14.18 -53.64 15.32
N ASP A 369 -13.53 -54.80 15.20
CA ASP A 369 -12.89 -55.50 16.31
C ASP A 369 -11.68 -54.73 16.84
N VAL A 370 -10.83 -54.21 15.94
CA VAL A 370 -9.66 -53.38 16.31
C VAL A 370 -10.09 -52.10 17.00
N ILE A 371 -11.08 -51.37 16.45
CA ILE A 371 -11.62 -50.14 17.05
C ILE A 371 -12.24 -50.45 18.40
N ALA A 372 -13.06 -51.49 18.51
CA ALA A 372 -13.73 -51.86 19.75
C ALA A 372 -12.71 -52.22 20.84
N GLN A 373 -11.74 -53.07 20.53
CA GLN A 373 -10.66 -53.45 21.45
C GLN A 373 -9.84 -52.23 21.91
N LYS A 374 -9.40 -51.40 20.96
CA LYS A 374 -8.61 -50.17 21.23
C LYS A 374 -9.34 -49.15 22.10
N ASN A 375 -10.67 -49.14 22.05
CA ASN A 375 -11.52 -48.22 22.83
C ASN A 375 -12.08 -48.84 24.12
N GLY A 376 -11.81 -50.12 24.41
CA GLY A 376 -12.28 -50.83 25.61
C GLY A 376 -13.77 -51.20 25.58
N ILE A 377 -14.34 -51.41 24.40
CA ILE A 377 -15.78 -51.66 24.19
C ILE A 377 -16.03 -52.98 23.43
N THR A 378 -17.26 -53.47 23.43
CA THR A 378 -17.66 -54.61 22.59
C THR A 378 -18.03 -54.15 21.18
N VAL A 379 -17.85 -55.02 20.18
CA VAL A 379 -18.33 -54.77 18.80
C VAL A 379 -19.84 -54.56 18.75
N ALA A 380 -20.59 -55.19 19.67
CA ALA A 380 -22.03 -54.98 19.81
C ALA A 380 -22.35 -53.53 20.25
N ASN A 381 -21.64 -52.98 21.24
CA ASN A 381 -21.80 -51.57 21.64
C ASN A 381 -21.37 -50.63 20.52
N PHE A 382 -20.24 -50.92 19.85
CA PHE A 382 -19.76 -50.13 18.72
C PHE A 382 -20.80 -50.06 17.60
N LYS A 383 -21.35 -51.19 17.14
CA LYS A 383 -22.41 -51.22 16.11
C LYS A 383 -23.71 -50.56 16.59
N ARG A 384 -24.09 -50.73 17.87
CA ARG A 384 -25.27 -50.05 18.45
C ARG A 384 -25.15 -48.52 18.42
N TRP A 385 -23.95 -47.98 18.56
CA TRP A 385 -23.69 -46.53 18.49
C TRP A 385 -23.42 -46.01 17.08
N ASN A 386 -23.15 -46.90 16.13
CA ASN A 386 -22.94 -46.59 14.71
C ASN A 386 -23.87 -47.44 13.80
N PRO A 387 -25.22 -47.30 13.89
CA PRO A 387 -26.20 -48.05 13.10
C PRO A 387 -25.92 -48.22 11.60
N PHE A 388 -25.28 -47.25 10.95
CA PHE A 388 -24.92 -47.36 9.54
C PHE A 388 -23.88 -48.47 9.25
N ILE A 389 -23.04 -48.83 10.22
CA ILE A 389 -22.01 -49.87 10.06
C ILE A 389 -22.67 -51.25 9.98
N ASN A 390 -22.49 -51.90 8.83
CA ASN A 390 -23.17 -53.15 8.52
C ASN A 390 -22.67 -54.32 9.38
N ALA A 391 -23.42 -55.44 9.35
CA ALA A 391 -23.10 -56.62 10.15
C ALA A 391 -21.69 -57.19 9.87
N ALA A 392 -21.17 -57.04 8.65
CA ALA A 392 -19.84 -57.51 8.23
C ALA A 392 -18.71 -56.49 8.47
N CYS A 393 -19.01 -55.27 8.93
CA CYS A 393 -18.08 -54.14 9.04
C CYS A 393 -17.40 -53.72 7.73
N THR A 394 -17.94 -54.09 6.57
CA THR A 394 -17.30 -53.85 5.26
C THR A 394 -17.48 -52.44 4.72
N ASN A 395 -18.35 -51.63 5.32
CA ASN A 395 -18.57 -50.22 4.97
C ASN A 395 -17.90 -49.25 5.96
N LEU A 396 -16.84 -49.68 6.65
CA LEU A 396 -15.95 -48.81 7.41
C LEU A 396 -14.93 -48.18 6.44
N TRP A 397 -14.78 -46.85 6.42
CA TRP A 397 -13.75 -46.15 5.61
C TRP A 397 -12.82 -45.29 6.46
N ALA A 398 -11.56 -45.20 6.04
CA ALA A 398 -10.56 -44.34 6.65
C ALA A 398 -10.97 -42.85 6.55
N ASN A 399 -10.53 -42.06 7.53
CA ASN A 399 -10.91 -40.67 7.73
C ASN A 399 -12.41 -40.44 8.04
N ALA A 400 -13.12 -41.47 8.51
CA ALA A 400 -14.42 -41.31 9.16
C ALA A 400 -14.28 -41.09 10.66
N LEU A 401 -15.22 -40.37 11.28
CA LEU A 401 -15.43 -40.37 12.72
C LEU A 401 -16.52 -41.39 13.07
N VAL A 402 -16.25 -42.25 14.03
CA VAL A 402 -17.19 -43.27 14.55
C VAL A 402 -17.33 -43.14 16.05
N CYS A 403 -18.50 -43.43 16.59
CA CYS A 403 -18.79 -43.33 18.01
C CYS A 403 -18.18 -44.49 18.81
N THR A 404 -17.46 -44.19 19.90
CA THR A 404 -16.86 -45.18 20.81
C THR A 404 -17.18 -44.95 22.28
N ASN A 405 -18.10 -44.01 22.57
CA ASN A 405 -18.80 -43.88 23.84
C ASN A 405 -20.12 -43.11 23.62
N ALA A 406 -21.22 -43.61 24.15
CA ALA A 406 -22.47 -42.86 24.29
C ALA A 406 -23.13 -43.27 25.63
N PRO A 407 -23.27 -42.36 26.61
CA PRO A 407 -23.84 -42.63 27.94
C PRO A 407 -25.35 -42.87 27.90
#